data_AF-A0A7W0URY1-F1
#
_entry.id   AF-A0A7W0URY1-F1
#
_cell.length_a   1.000
_cell.length_b   1.000
_cell.length_c   1.000
_cell.angle_alpha   90.00
_cell.angle_beta   90.00
_cell.angle_gamma   90.00
#
_symmetry.space_group_name_H-M   'P 1'
#
loop_
_entity.id
_entity.type
_entity.pdbx_description
1 polymer ?
#
loop_
_entity_poly.entity_id
_entity_poly.type
_entity_poly.pdbx_seq_one_letter_code
_entity_poly.pdbx_strand_id
1 'polypeptide(L)'
;MRAPSYRERLIREGGALAVSGALGSAVLLGFADSATAGPWSTLGQLAVVAVLCAWLGLRFARKWTARAEPVPAGGAPPTGEPTPLWQMPAITAGLTLAVALPTGAWDAGLRVTGGCLLVGLTQVGLMAPLIRADERRRGHRYVRLPGSRILLGTRLGVLEESS
;
A
#
# COMPACT_ATOMS: atom_id res chain seq x y z
N MET A 1 -17.99 8.78 -14.45
CA MET A 1 -17.70 8.27 -13.09
C MET A 1 -16.67 9.20 -12.44
N ARG A 2 -16.90 9.69 -11.22
CA ARG A 2 -15.91 10.55 -10.52
C ARG A 2 -14.66 9.73 -10.19
N ALA A 3 -13.47 10.27 -10.41
CA ALA A 3 -12.22 9.60 -10.06
C ALA A 3 -12.19 9.31 -8.54
N PRO A 4 -11.78 8.10 -8.11
CA PRO A 4 -11.72 7.76 -6.70
C PRO A 4 -10.69 8.63 -5.98
N SER A 5 -11.02 9.04 -4.76
CA SER A 5 -10.10 9.81 -3.91
C SER A 5 -8.86 8.98 -3.57
N TYR A 6 -7.75 9.67 -3.29
CA TYR A 6 -6.52 9.02 -2.85
C TYR A 6 -6.75 8.19 -1.58
N ARG A 7 -7.59 8.67 -0.67
CA ARG A 7 -8.03 7.94 0.52
C ARG A 7 -8.74 6.63 0.18
N GLU A 8 -9.74 6.67 -0.70
CA GLU A 8 -10.49 5.46 -1.11
C GLU A 8 -9.58 4.42 -1.76
N ARG A 9 -8.58 4.88 -2.51
CA ARG A 9 -7.56 4.00 -3.07
C ARG A 9 -6.71 3.34 -2.00
N LEU A 10 -6.19 4.10 -1.04
CA LEU A 10 -5.43 3.53 0.09
C LEU A 10 -6.22 2.47 0.83
N ILE A 11 -7.54 2.67 1.00
CA ILE A 11 -8.42 1.69 1.64
C ILE A 11 -8.60 0.44 0.77
N ARG A 12 -8.93 0.60 -0.51
CA ARG A 12 -9.21 -0.54 -1.41
C ARG A 12 -7.96 -1.32 -1.77
N GLU A 13 -6.93 -0.64 -2.24
CA GLU A 13 -5.66 -1.24 -2.65
C GLU A 13 -4.92 -1.81 -1.43
N GLY A 14 -4.86 -1.05 -0.33
CA GLY A 14 -4.26 -1.52 0.92
C GLY A 14 -5.03 -2.66 1.56
N GLY A 15 -6.36 -2.63 1.53
CA GLY A 15 -7.20 -3.73 2.00
C GLY A 15 -7.00 -5.00 1.19
N ALA A 16 -6.99 -4.90 -0.14
CA ALA A 16 -6.76 -6.03 -1.04
C ALA A 16 -5.35 -6.63 -0.85
N LEU A 17 -4.33 -5.78 -0.68
CA LEU A 17 -2.97 -6.22 -0.40
C LEU A 17 -2.86 -6.88 0.98
N ALA A 18 -3.53 -6.33 2.00
CA ALA A 18 -3.57 -6.90 3.34
C ALA A 18 -4.20 -8.30 3.35
N VAL A 19 -5.36 -8.45 2.70
CA VAL A 19 -6.04 -9.74 2.56
C VAL A 19 -5.18 -10.73 1.79
N SER A 20 -4.55 -10.29 0.69
CA SER A 20 -3.66 -11.16 -0.11
C SER A 20 -2.45 -11.65 0.70
N GLY A 21 -1.81 -10.76 1.46
CA GLY A 21 -0.70 -11.09 2.34
C GLY A 21 -1.10 -12.04 3.48
N ALA A 22 -2.27 -11.81 4.09
CA ALA A 22 -2.81 -12.70 5.14
C ALA A 22 -3.10 -14.10 4.61
N LEU A 23 -3.78 -14.20 3.47
CA LEU A 23 -4.07 -15.49 2.82
C LEU A 23 -2.78 -16.21 2.40
N GLY A 24 -1.83 -15.49 1.80
CA GLY A 24 -0.53 -16.05 1.45
C GLY A 24 0.23 -16.58 2.67
N SER A 25 0.21 -15.83 3.78
CA SER A 25 0.83 -16.26 5.04
C SER A 25 0.15 -17.52 5.59
N ALA A 26 -1.18 -17.57 5.58
CA ALA A 26 -1.95 -18.73 6.04
C ALA A 26 -1.67 -19.98 5.19
N VAL A 27 -1.60 -19.84 3.86
CA VAL A 27 -1.22 -20.95 2.95
C VAL A 27 0.18 -21.45 3.26
N LEU A 28 1.17 -20.56 3.41
CA LEU A 28 2.54 -20.98 3.71
C LEU A 28 2.65 -21.68 5.06
N LEU A 29 1.98 -21.17 6.10
CA LEU A 29 1.97 -21.80 7.42
C LEU A 29 1.24 -23.14 7.43
N GLY A 30 0.23 -23.33 6.58
CA GLY A 30 -0.54 -24.57 6.50
C GLY A 30 0.09 -25.67 5.63
N PHE A 31 0.94 -25.31 4.67
CA PHE A 31 1.43 -26.24 3.63
C PHE A 31 2.95 -26.30 3.47
N ALA A 32 3.72 -25.41 4.10
CA ALA A 32 5.18 -25.41 4.01
C ALA A 32 5.80 -25.51 5.41
N ASP A 33 6.22 -26.72 5.79
CA ASP A 33 6.82 -26.99 7.10
C ASP A 33 8.04 -26.09 7.38
N SER A 34 8.84 -25.82 6.34
CA SER A 34 10.00 -24.94 6.43
C SER A 34 9.67 -23.45 6.55
N ALA A 35 8.40 -23.03 6.40
CA ALA A 35 7.99 -21.65 6.64
C ALA A 35 8.22 -21.21 8.09
N THR A 36 8.26 -22.17 9.02
CA THR A 36 8.48 -21.94 10.45
C THR A 36 9.91 -22.26 10.91
N ALA A 37 10.84 -22.54 10.00
CA ALA A 37 12.20 -22.96 10.35
C ALA A 37 13.02 -21.91 11.14
N GLY A 38 12.65 -20.63 11.06
CA GLY A 38 13.31 -19.53 11.77
C GLY A 38 12.32 -18.51 12.31
N PRO A 39 11.44 -18.88 13.27
CA PRO A 39 10.26 -18.09 13.61
C PRO A 39 10.63 -16.77 14.28
N TRP A 40 11.66 -16.76 15.13
CA TRP A 40 12.14 -15.53 15.78
C TRP A 40 12.80 -14.55 14.82
N SER A 41 13.56 -15.06 13.84
CA SER A 41 14.15 -14.23 12.78
C SER A 41 13.06 -13.60 11.92
N THR A 42 12.10 -14.39 11.46
CA THR A 42 10.95 -13.90 10.70
C THR A 42 10.14 -12.88 11.49
N LEU A 43 9.85 -13.14 12.77
CA LEU A 43 9.14 -12.20 13.63
C LEU A 43 9.90 -10.89 13.79
N GLY A 44 11.22 -10.96 14.06
CA GLY A 44 12.07 -9.78 14.19
C GLY A 44 12.09 -8.94 12.90
N GLN A 45 12.22 -9.58 11.74
CA GLN A 45 12.19 -8.88 10.45
C GLN A 45 10.83 -8.25 10.17
N LEU A 46 9.74 -8.95 10.44
CA LEU A 46 8.39 -8.39 10.30
C LEU A 46 8.14 -7.22 11.26
N ALA A 47 8.65 -7.29 12.49
CA ALA A 47 8.57 -6.18 13.44
C ALA A 47 9.34 -4.94 12.93
N VAL A 48 10.55 -5.13 12.41
CA VAL A 48 11.33 -4.04 11.79
C VAL A 48 10.59 -3.46 10.59
N VAL A 49 10.05 -4.32 9.71
CA VAL A 49 9.25 -3.88 8.55
C VAL A 49 8.01 -3.12 8.99
N ALA A 50 7.32 -3.54 10.03
CA ALA A 50 6.14 -2.85 10.56
C ALA A 50 6.50 -1.43 11.05
N VAL A 51 7.58 -1.29 11.81
CA VAL A 51 8.07 0.01 12.28
C VAL A 51 8.46 0.91 11.10
N LEU A 52 9.20 0.37 10.12
CA LEU A 52 9.58 1.10 8.92
C LEU A 52 8.36 1.54 8.11
N CYS A 53 7.37 0.66 7.93
CA CYS A 53 6.13 0.97 7.21
C CYS A 53 5.36 2.08 7.91
N ALA A 54 5.18 2.00 9.23
CA ALA A 54 4.52 3.04 10.00
C ALA A 54 5.24 4.39 9.85
N TRP A 55 6.56 4.41 10.08
CA TRP A 55 7.36 5.63 10.05
C TRP A 55 7.45 6.24 8.64
N LEU A 56 7.85 5.45 7.64
CA LEU A 56 7.98 5.92 6.25
C LEU A 56 6.62 6.23 5.64
N GLY A 57 5.60 5.41 5.88
CA GLY A 57 4.24 5.61 5.37
C GLY A 57 3.66 6.94 5.83
N LEU A 58 3.76 7.25 7.12
CA LEU A 58 3.36 8.54 7.68
C LEU A 58 4.18 9.70 7.09
N ARG A 59 5.50 9.55 7.02
CA ARG A 59 6.40 10.59 6.50
C ARG A 59 6.12 10.90 5.02
N PHE A 60 5.91 9.88 4.20
CA PHE A 60 5.58 10.03 2.79
C PHE A 60 4.18 10.58 2.56
N ALA A 61 3.17 10.12 3.31
CA ALA A 61 1.82 10.68 3.23
C ALA A 61 1.81 12.18 3.50
N ARG A 62 2.50 12.63 4.54
CA ARG A 62 2.67 14.07 4.86
C ARG A 62 3.45 14.80 3.76
N LYS A 63 4.53 14.21 3.26
CA LYS A 63 5.33 14.82 2.18
C LYS A 63 4.54 14.99 0.89
N TRP A 64 3.72 14.01 0.51
CA TRP A 64 2.95 14.05 -0.73
C TRP A 64 1.76 14.99 -0.63
N THR A 65 1.05 15.02 0.49
CA THR A 65 -0.02 16.02 0.73
C THR A 65 0.51 17.44 0.74
N ALA A 66 1.68 17.68 1.36
CA ALA A 66 2.31 19.00 1.35
C ALA A 66 2.79 19.45 -0.04
N ARG A 67 3.01 18.51 -0.96
CA ARG A 67 3.42 18.77 -2.36
C ARG A 67 2.25 18.63 -3.34
N ALA A 68 1.02 18.54 -2.85
CA ALA A 68 -0.13 18.39 -3.71
C ALA A 68 -0.38 19.70 -4.47
N GLU A 69 -0.58 19.59 -5.78
CA GLU A 69 -0.80 20.74 -6.66
C GLU A 69 -2.31 20.90 -6.94
N PRO A 70 -2.84 22.13 -7.06
CA PRO A 70 -4.23 22.32 -7.45
C PRO A 70 -4.48 21.75 -8.85
N VAL A 71 -5.58 21.01 -9.02
CA VAL A 71 -5.95 20.48 -10.34
C VAL A 71 -6.52 21.62 -11.20
N PRO A 72 -5.98 21.91 -12.40
CA PRO A 72 -6.48 22.99 -13.25
C PRO A 72 -7.96 22.82 -13.58
N ALA A 73 -8.74 23.90 -13.44
CA ALA A 73 -10.14 23.94 -13.87
C ALA A 73 -10.21 23.69 -15.39
N GLY A 74 -10.87 22.60 -15.80
CA GLY A 74 -10.97 22.20 -17.21
C GLY A 74 -9.80 21.36 -17.76
N GLY A 75 -8.82 20.99 -16.91
CA GLY A 75 -7.79 20.02 -17.28
C GLY A 75 -8.34 18.61 -17.48
N ALA A 76 -7.60 17.76 -18.19
CA ALA A 76 -7.95 16.35 -18.34
C ALA A 76 -8.26 15.73 -16.97
N PRO A 77 -9.33 14.91 -16.84
CA PRO A 77 -9.70 14.33 -15.56
C PRO A 77 -8.50 13.56 -15.00
N PRO A 78 -8.23 13.65 -13.68
CA PRO A 78 -7.13 12.93 -13.07
C PRO A 78 -7.33 11.41 -13.27
N THR A 79 -6.71 10.86 -14.32
CA THR A 79 -6.80 9.45 -14.73
C THR A 79 -5.85 8.57 -13.92
N GLY A 80 -5.64 8.90 -12.64
CA GLY A 80 -4.95 8.02 -11.71
C GLY A 80 -5.79 6.76 -11.49
N GLU A 81 -5.88 5.89 -12.49
CA GLU A 81 -6.69 4.69 -12.47
C GLU A 81 -6.27 3.85 -11.27
N PRO A 82 -7.25 3.29 -10.55
CA PRO A 82 -6.96 2.34 -9.48
C PRO A 82 -6.11 1.21 -10.03
N THR A 83 -5.14 0.76 -9.25
CA THR A 83 -4.48 -0.49 -9.58
C THR A 83 -5.56 -1.58 -9.60
N PRO A 84 -5.69 -2.37 -10.68
CA PRO A 84 -6.67 -3.45 -10.71
C PRO A 84 -6.48 -4.38 -9.52
N LEU A 85 -7.54 -4.64 -8.76
CA LEU A 85 -7.42 -5.33 -7.46
C LEU A 85 -6.86 -6.75 -7.60
N TRP A 86 -7.05 -7.40 -8.75
CA TRP A 86 -6.48 -8.70 -9.06
C TRP A 86 -4.94 -8.70 -9.12
N GLN A 87 -4.31 -7.53 -9.31
CA GLN A 87 -2.86 -7.42 -9.29
C GLN A 87 -2.28 -7.59 -7.88
N MET A 88 -3.03 -7.30 -6.82
CA MET A 88 -2.54 -7.47 -5.44
C MET A 88 -2.20 -8.92 -5.09
N PRO A 89 -3.09 -9.90 -5.32
CA PRO A 89 -2.72 -11.31 -5.12
C PRO A 89 -1.65 -11.77 -6.11
N ALA A 90 -1.65 -11.29 -7.37
CA ALA A 90 -0.62 -11.64 -8.34
C ALA A 90 0.79 -11.14 -7.94
N ILE A 91 0.90 -9.90 -7.45
CA ILE A 91 2.16 -9.33 -6.92
C ILE A 91 2.61 -10.12 -5.71
N THR A 92 1.70 -10.39 -4.78
CA THR A 92 2.02 -11.13 -3.55
C THR A 92 2.52 -12.54 -3.87
N ALA A 93 1.81 -13.28 -4.73
CA ALA A 93 2.21 -14.60 -5.16
C ALA A 93 3.52 -14.58 -5.96
N GLY A 94 3.65 -13.66 -6.92
CA GLY A 94 4.85 -13.52 -7.75
C GLY A 94 6.11 -13.24 -6.94
N LEU A 95 6.05 -12.28 -6.01
CA LEU A 95 7.18 -11.98 -5.12
C LEU A 95 7.52 -13.15 -4.20
N THR A 96 6.49 -13.81 -3.65
CA THR A 96 6.67 -14.97 -2.77
C THR A 96 7.38 -16.10 -3.50
N LEU A 97 6.91 -16.45 -4.70
CA LEU A 97 7.50 -17.50 -5.53
C LEU A 97 8.91 -17.13 -6.00
N ALA A 98 9.14 -15.88 -6.40
CA ALA A 98 10.46 -15.42 -6.85
C ALA A 98 11.53 -15.53 -5.75
N VAL A 99 11.14 -15.40 -4.48
CA VAL A 99 12.06 -15.52 -3.34
C VAL A 99 12.17 -16.97 -2.85
N ALA A 100 11.05 -17.68 -2.75
CA ALA A 100 11.01 -19.03 -2.17
C ALA A 100 11.50 -20.11 -3.14
N LEU A 101 11.19 -20.03 -4.44
CA LEU A 101 11.55 -21.09 -5.40
C LEU A 101 13.08 -21.27 -5.60
N PRO A 102 13.89 -20.21 -5.75
CA PRO A 102 15.33 -20.39 -5.99
C PRO A 102 16.09 -20.94 -4.78
N THR A 103 15.55 -20.73 -3.58
CA THR A 103 16.23 -21.03 -2.32
C THR A 103 15.63 -22.22 -1.57
N GLY A 104 14.41 -22.63 -1.93
CA GLY A 104 13.59 -23.57 -1.13
C GLY A 104 13.16 -23.00 0.22
N ALA A 105 13.47 -21.73 0.50
CA ALA A 105 13.29 -21.08 1.79
C ALA A 105 11.90 -20.45 1.88
N TRP A 106 10.91 -21.25 2.29
CA TRP A 106 9.52 -20.80 2.42
C TRP A 106 9.30 -19.82 3.57
N ASP A 107 10.23 -19.74 4.53
CA ASP A 107 10.25 -18.70 5.57
C ASP A 107 10.49 -17.31 4.97
N ALA A 108 11.28 -17.22 3.89
CA ALA A 108 11.45 -16.00 3.12
C ALA A 108 10.14 -15.60 2.40
N GLY A 109 9.41 -16.58 1.88
CA GLY A 109 8.05 -16.37 1.36
C GLY A 109 7.07 -15.84 2.42
N LEU A 110 7.17 -16.34 3.66
CA LEU A 110 6.35 -15.88 4.78
C LEU A 110 6.65 -14.42 5.14
N ARG A 111 7.92 -14.01 5.05
CA ARG A 111 8.31 -12.60 5.26
C ARG A 111 7.77 -11.69 4.15
N VAL A 112 7.73 -12.16 2.91
CA VAL A 112 7.14 -11.41 1.78
C VAL A 112 5.63 -11.22 1.99
N THR A 113 4.89 -12.31 2.22
CA THR A 113 3.44 -12.26 2.42
C THR A 113 3.06 -11.47 3.68
N GLY A 114 3.79 -11.67 4.78
CA GLY A 114 3.65 -10.87 6.00
C GLY A 114 3.99 -9.39 5.78
N GLY A 115 5.02 -9.09 4.98
CA GLY A 115 5.35 -7.72 4.57
C GLY A 115 4.23 -7.05 3.78
N CYS A 116 3.65 -7.75 2.80
CA CYS A 116 2.48 -7.27 2.05
C CYS A 116 1.29 -6.98 2.99
N LEU A 117 1.04 -7.86 3.95
CA LEU A 117 0.03 -7.63 4.99
C LEU A 117 0.27 -6.32 5.74
N LEU A 118 1.48 -6.10 6.25
CA LEU A 118 1.85 -4.91 7.01
C LEU A 118 1.76 -3.62 6.19
N VAL A 119 2.17 -3.66 4.93
CA VAL A 119 2.03 -2.52 4.00
C VAL A 119 0.56 -2.17 3.80
N GLY A 120 -0.27 -3.18 3.53
CA GLY A 120 -1.72 -2.99 3.36
C GLY A 120 -2.38 -2.40 4.62
N LEU A 121 -2.08 -2.96 5.79
CA LEU A 121 -2.56 -2.44 7.07
C LEU A 121 -2.09 -1.02 7.35
N THR A 122 -0.86 -0.67 6.99
CA THR A 122 -0.33 0.70 7.12
C THR A 122 -1.10 1.67 6.23
N GLN A 123 -1.41 1.28 4.99
CA GLN A 123 -2.19 2.11 4.07
C GLN A 123 -3.61 2.36 4.59
N VAL A 124 -4.29 1.32 5.07
CA VAL A 124 -5.67 1.41 5.57
C VAL A 124 -5.75 2.08 6.95
N GLY A 125 -4.86 1.71 7.87
CA GLY A 125 -4.94 2.06 9.29
C GLY A 125 -4.20 3.33 9.68
N LEU A 126 -3.16 3.73 8.94
CA LEU A 126 -2.36 4.91 9.29
C LEU A 126 -2.46 6.00 8.23
N MET A 127 -2.24 5.66 6.96
CA MET A 127 -2.23 6.67 5.89
C MET A 127 -3.64 7.18 5.59
N ALA A 128 -4.63 6.31 5.36
CA ALA A 128 -5.98 6.75 5.01
C ALA A 128 -6.64 7.64 6.08
N PRO A 129 -6.52 7.37 7.40
CA PRO A 129 -7.03 8.27 8.44
C PRO A 129 -6.28 9.60 8.49
N LEU A 130 -4.96 9.60 8.27
CA LEU A 130 -4.17 10.84 8.20
C LEU A 130 -4.62 11.72 7.03
N ILE A 131 -4.80 11.13 5.85
CA ILE A 131 -5.30 11.84 4.67
C ILE A 131 -6.71 12.38 4.95
N ARG A 132 -7.61 11.56 5.52
CA ARG A 132 -8.96 11.99 5.90
C ARG A 132 -8.96 13.18 6.87
N ALA A 133 -8.06 13.17 7.85
CA ALA A 133 -7.95 14.25 8.81
C ALA A 133 -7.48 15.56 8.16
N ASP A 134 -6.53 15.47 7.22
CA ASP A 134 -6.03 16.63 6.47
C ASP A 134 -7.07 17.17 5.47
N GLU A 135 -7.76 16.28 4.75
CA GLU A 135 -8.90 16.63 3.86
C GLU A 135 -9.98 17.42 4.62
N ARG A 136 -10.36 16.94 5.82
CA ARG A 136 -11.33 17.61 6.69
C ARG A 136 -10.86 18.96 7.21
N ARG A 137 -9.57 19.10 7.52
CA ARG A 137 -8.99 20.35 8.03
C ARG A 137 -8.88 21.42 6.95
N ARG A 138 -8.60 21.03 5.70
CA ARG A 138 -8.36 21.95 4.59
C ARG A 138 -9.58 22.16 3.68
N GLY A 139 -10.62 21.33 3.80
CA GLY A 139 -11.84 21.43 2.97
C GLY A 139 -11.61 21.00 1.52
N HIS A 140 -10.68 20.08 1.29
CA HIS A 140 -10.29 19.64 -0.06
C HIS A 140 -10.17 18.12 -0.13
N ARG A 141 -10.20 17.56 -1.36
CA ARG A 141 -9.93 16.14 -1.62
C ARG A 141 -8.63 15.94 -2.37
N TYR A 142 -7.90 14.89 -2.00
CA TYR A 142 -6.71 14.48 -2.74
C TYR A 142 -7.06 13.46 -3.83
N VAL A 143 -6.52 13.67 -5.02
CA VAL A 143 -6.62 12.74 -6.17
C VAL A 143 -5.22 12.44 -6.69
N ARG A 144 -5.00 11.28 -7.32
CA ARG A 144 -3.70 10.96 -7.90
C ARG A 144 -3.60 11.52 -9.31
N LEU A 145 -2.50 12.20 -9.61
CA LEU A 145 -2.21 12.73 -10.94
C LEU A 145 -1.41 11.72 -11.80
N PRO A 146 -1.59 11.74 -13.14
CA PRO A 146 -0.77 10.96 -14.05
C PRO A 146 0.72 11.32 -13.95
N GLY A 147 1.61 10.38 -14.27
CA GLY A 147 3.06 10.56 -14.17
C GLY A 147 3.69 10.23 -12.81
N SER A 148 2.92 9.64 -11.89
CA SER A 148 3.47 9.07 -10.64
C SER A 148 4.41 7.89 -10.98
N ARG A 149 5.73 8.10 -10.96
CA ARG A 149 6.74 7.03 -11.13
C ARG A 149 7.13 6.44 -9.78
N ILE A 150 7.38 5.13 -9.73
CA ILE A 150 7.83 4.40 -8.52
C ILE A 150 9.02 5.09 -7.84
N LEU A 151 9.94 5.68 -8.61
CA LEU A 151 11.14 6.36 -8.11
C LEU A 151 10.96 7.86 -7.80
N LEU A 152 9.98 8.55 -8.42
CA LEU A 152 9.77 10.00 -8.25
C LEU A 152 8.69 10.34 -7.21
N GLY A 153 7.94 9.33 -6.76
CA GLY A 153 6.91 9.48 -5.75
C GLY A 153 5.51 9.70 -6.33
N THR A 154 4.51 9.66 -5.45
CA THR A 154 3.11 9.85 -5.80
C THR A 154 2.82 11.33 -5.99
N ARG A 155 2.41 11.73 -7.20
CA ARG A 155 1.90 13.10 -7.44
C ARG A 155 0.43 13.14 -7.06
N LEU A 156 0.10 14.05 -6.15
CA LEU A 156 -1.25 14.30 -5.70
C LEU A 156 -1.75 15.64 -6.25
N GLY A 157 -3.01 15.65 -6.66
CA GLY A 157 -3.78 16.82 -7.01
C GLY A 157 -4.74 17.17 -5.89
N VAL A 158 -5.04 18.45 -5.72
CA VAL A 158 -6.05 18.97 -4.80
C VAL A 158 -7.28 19.40 -5.57
N LEU A 159 -8.44 18.84 -5.21
CA LEU A 159 -9.76 19.29 -5.67
C LEU A 159 -10.41 20.06 -4.52
N GLU A 160 -10.76 21.32 -4.77
CA GLU A 160 -11.60 22.09 -3.85
C GLU A 160 -13.01 21.48 -3.86
N GLU A 161 -13.56 21.22 -2.67
CA GLU A 161 -14.95 20.78 -2.55
C GLU A 161 -15.79 22.06 -2.68
N SER A 162 -16.29 22.34 -3.89
CA SER A 162 -17.17 23.48 -4.15
C SER A 162 -18.40 23.36 -3.24
N SER A 163 -18.47 24.23 -2.23
CA SER A 163 -19.61 24.43 -1.33
C SER A 163 -20.84 24.88 -2.09
#